data_AF-A0A2V7N6Y3-F1
#
_entry.id   AF-A0A2V7N6Y3-F1
#
_cell.length_a   1.000
_cell.length_b   1.000
_cell.length_c   1.000
_cell.angle_alpha   90.00
_cell.angle_beta   90.00
_cell.angle_gamma   90.00
#
_symmetry.space_group_name_H-M   'P 1'
#
loop_
_entity.id
_entity.type
_entity.pdbx_description
1 polymer ?
#
loop_
_entity_poly.entity_id
_entity_poly.type
_entity_poly.pdbx_seq_one_letter_code
_entity_poly.pdbx_strand_id
1 'polypeptide(L)' 'MSPKPQVERRHNRPLREVLDELLQHTRDIARRAKEMTPQELEYSQQRLEWLADEVWRVALGREPEP' A
#
# COMPACT_ATOMS: atom_id res chain seq x y z
N MET A 1 3.15 27.22 -3.01
CA MET A 1 1.79 26.63 -2.98
C MET A 1 1.95 25.13 -3.18
N SER A 2 1.64 24.32 -2.17
CA SER A 2 1.65 22.87 -2.33
C SER A 2 0.60 22.48 -3.37
N PRO A 3 0.90 21.57 -4.32
CA PRO A 3 -0.08 21.13 -5.29
C PRO A 3 -1.30 20.58 -4.54
N LYS A 4 -2.51 20.94 -5.00
CA LYS A 4 -3.73 20.36 -4.44
C LYS A 4 -3.66 18.82 -4.61
N PRO A 5 -4.00 18.02 -3.59
CA PRO A 5 -3.80 16.56 -3.60
C PRO A 5 -4.46 15.82 -4.79
N GLN A 6 -5.47 16.42 -5.43
CA GLN A 6 -6.05 15.88 -6.67
C GLN A 6 -5.10 15.93 -7.89
N VAL A 7 -4.19 16.90 -7.95
CA VAL A 7 -3.24 17.07 -9.06
C VAL A 7 -2.10 16.06 -8.91
N GLU A 8 -1.54 15.89 -7.71
CA GLU A 8 -0.51 14.87 -7.45
C GLU A 8 -1.01 13.45 -7.68
N ARG A 9 -2.24 13.16 -7.25
CA ARG A 9 -2.88 11.86 -7.52
C ARG A 9 -2.87 11.51 -9.00
N ARG A 10 -3.09 12.48 -9.89
CA ARG A 10 -3.13 12.27 -11.35
C ARG A 10 -1.75 12.05 -11.99
N HIS A 11 -0.67 12.51 -11.34
CA HIS A 11 0.67 12.50 -11.92
C HIS A 11 1.54 11.31 -11.51
N ASN A 12 1.40 10.80 -10.28
CA ASN A 12 2.22 9.67 -9.81
C ASN A 12 1.44 8.35 -9.83
N ARG A 13 1.33 7.77 -11.02
CA ARG A 13 0.62 6.49 -11.23
C ARG A 13 1.20 5.34 -10.40
N PRO A 14 2.53 5.12 -10.36
CA PRO A 14 3.11 4.07 -9.51
C PRO A 14 2.76 4.23 -8.03
N LEU A 15 2.82 5.46 -7.49
CA LEU A 15 2.48 5.69 -6.07
C LEU A 15 1.01 5.37 -5.78
N ARG A 16 0.13 5.66 -6.74
CA ARG A 16 -1.28 5.34 -6.60
C ARG A 16 -1.52 3.84 -6.57
N GLU A 17 -0.88 3.10 -7.46
CA GLU A 17 -1.04 1.64 -7.57
C GLU A 17 -0.61 0.95 -6.25
N VAL A 18 0.54 1.34 -5.69
CA VAL A 18 1.00 0.81 -4.39
C VAL A 18 0.07 1.21 -3.23
N LEU A 19 -0.40 2.46 -3.20
CA LEU A 19 -1.36 2.91 -2.17
C LEU A 19 -2.71 2.20 -2.27
N ASP A 20 -3.19 1.93 -3.48
CA ASP A 20 -4.44 1.20 -3.71
C ASP A 20 -4.31 -0.25 -3.24
N GLU A 21 -3.16 -0.89 -3.49
CA GLU A 21 -2.84 -2.23 -2.98
C GLU A 21 -2.76 -2.26 -1.45
N LEU A 22 -2.06 -1.31 -0.83
CA LEU A 22 -2.00 -1.15 0.64
C LEU A 22 -3.39 -1.02 1.25
N LEU A 23 -4.25 -0.20 0.66
CA LEU A 23 -5.63 -0.01 1.12
C LEU A 23 -6.47 -1.28 0.95
N GLN A 24 -6.26 -2.04 -0.13
CA GLN A 24 -6.95 -3.30 -0.37
C GLN A 24 -6.59 -4.31 0.72
N HIS A 25 -5.29 -4.54 0.97
CA HIS A 25 -4.84 -5.46 2.01
C HIS A 25 -5.30 -5.04 3.41
N THR A 26 -5.24 -3.74 3.72
CA THR A 26 -5.70 -3.22 5.01
C THR A 26 -7.19 -3.50 5.22
N ARG A 27 -8.02 -3.30 4.19
CA ARG A 27 -9.46 -3.58 4.26
C ARG A 27 -9.75 -5.07 4.40
N ASP A 28 -8.98 -5.92 3.74
CA ASP A 28 -9.18 -7.36 3.81
C ASP A 28 -8.85 -7.91 5.19
N ILE A 29 -7.73 -7.47 5.79
CA ILE A 29 -7.40 -7.80 7.18
C ILE A 29 -8.48 -7.26 8.12
N ALA A 30 -8.87 -5.99 7.99
CA ALA A 30 -9.88 -5.38 8.87
C ALA A 30 -11.22 -6.12 8.84
N ARG A 31 -11.60 -6.71 7.69
CA ARG A 31 -12.84 -7.48 7.52
C ARG A 31 -12.72 -8.92 8.00
N ARG A 32 -11.59 -9.58 7.75
CA ARG A 32 -11.47 -11.04 7.83
C ARG A 32 -10.43 -11.55 8.83
N ALA A 33 -9.77 -10.67 9.60
CA ALA A 33 -8.73 -11.08 10.55
C ALA A 33 -9.16 -12.19 11.53
N LYS A 34 -10.44 -12.24 11.91
CA LYS A 34 -10.99 -13.28 12.81
C LYS A 34 -11.17 -14.64 12.14
N GLU A 35 -11.20 -14.68 10.81
CA GLU A 35 -11.38 -15.88 9.99
C GLU A 35 -10.05 -16.39 9.43
N MET A 36 -8.98 -15.60 9.55
CA MET A 36 -7.63 -15.96 9.11
C MET A 36 -6.99 -16.94 10.08
N THR A 37 -6.25 -17.89 9.53
CA THR A 37 -5.27 -18.66 10.30
C THR A 37 -4.15 -17.75 10.79
N PRO A 38 -3.41 -18.14 11.84
CA PRO A 38 -2.25 -17.37 12.30
C PRO A 38 -1.23 -17.10 11.20
N GLN A 39 -1.00 -18.08 10.32
CA GLN A 39 -0.05 -17.96 9.21
C GLN A 39 -0.53 -16.96 8.14
N GLU A 40 -1.82 -16.97 7.80
CA GLU A 40 -2.40 -15.99 6.86
C GLU A 40 -2.35 -14.57 7.43
N LEU A 41 -2.59 -14.42 8.74
CA LEU A 41 -2.52 -13.13 9.40
C LEU A 41 -1.07 -12.60 9.42
N GLU A 42 -0.11 -13.45 9.77
CA GLU A 42 1.32 -13.10 9.75
C GLU A 42 1.78 -12.70 8.35
N TYR A 43 1.43 -13.50 7.33
CA TYR A 43 1.73 -13.15 5.94
C TYR A 43 1.11 -11.80 5.55
N SER A 44 -0.14 -11.57 5.93
CA SER A 44 -0.84 -10.31 5.60
C SER A 44 -0.21 -9.10 6.30
N GLN A 45 0.30 -9.28 7.53
CA GLN A 45 1.06 -8.24 8.24
C GLN A 45 2.40 -7.95 7.55
N GLN A 46 3.17 -8.98 7.21
CA GLN A 46 4.42 -8.84 6.46
C GLN A 46 4.18 -8.15 5.10
N ARG A 47 3.07 -8.46 4.42
CA ARG A 47 2.69 -7.80 3.18
C ARG A 47 2.39 -6.31 3.38
N LEU A 48 1.72 -5.93 4.48
CA LEU A 48 1.48 -4.52 4.79
C LEU A 48 2.78 -3.76 5.09
N GLU A 49 3.72 -4.38 5.81
CA GLU A 49 5.03 -3.80 6.09
C GLU A 49 5.80 -3.56 4.79
N TRP A 50 5.86 -4.55 3.91
CA TRP A 50 6.48 -4.40 2.59
C TRP A 50 5.80 -3.30 1.76
N LEU A 51 4.47 -3.25 1.72
CA LEU A 51 3.74 -2.20 0.98
C LEU A 51 4.02 -0.80 1.53
N ALA A 52 4.23 -0.66 2.85
CA ALA A 52 4.60 0.62 3.45
C ALA A 52 5.99 1.08 2.99
N ASP A 53 6.95 0.16 2.90
CA ASP A 53 8.29 0.44 2.36
C ASP A 53 8.22 0.82 0.87
N GLU A 54 7.37 0.15 0.10
CA GLU A 54 7.15 0.47 -1.31
C GLU A 54 6.54 1.86 -1.52
N VAL A 55 5.58 2.26 -0.68
CA VAL A 55 5.04 3.63 -0.69
C VAL A 55 6.15 4.63 -0.48
N TRP A 56 7.04 4.39 0.51
CA TRP A 56 8.18 5.26 0.77
C TRP A 56 9.15 5.32 -0.42
N ARG A 57 9.45 4.15 -1.01
CA ARG A 57 10.36 4.03 -2.16
C ARG A 57 9.85 4.82 -3.36
N VAL A 58 8.57 4.69 -3.70
CA VAL A 58 7.96 5.42 -4.81
C VAL A 58 7.79 6.91 -4.49
N ALA A 59 7.49 7.27 -3.25
CA ALA A 59 7.43 8.68 -2.84
C ALA A 59 8.79 9.39 -2.99
N LEU A 60 9.90 8.65 -2.81
CA LEU A 60 11.26 9.13 -3.07
C LEU A 60 11.65 9.11 -4.57
N GLY A 61 10.72 8.78 -5.47
CA GLY A 61 10.95 8.77 -6.92
C GLY A 61 11.67 7.54 -7.44
N ARG A 62 11.72 6.44 -6.67
CA ARG A 62 12.27 5.15 -7.11
C ARG A 62 11.16 4.28 -7.71
N GLU A 63 11.50 3.36 -8.61
CA GLU A 63 10.52 2.47 -9.27
C GLU A 63 10.07 1.33 -8.34
N PRO A 64 8.77 0.93 -8.31
CA PRO A 64 8.22 -0.20 -7.52
C PRO A 64 8.98 -1.51 -7.76
N GLU A 65 9.17 -2.36 -6.73
CA GLU A 65 9.79 -3.69 -6.93
C GLU A 65 8.75 -4.59 -7.61
N PRO A 66 9.17 -5.41 -8.60
CA PRO A 66 8.29 -6.32 -9.31
C PRO A 66 7.81 -7.48 -8.44
#